data_AF-A0A1L0D1H4-F1
#
_entry.id   AF-A0A1L0D1H4-F1
#
_cell.length_a   1.000
_cell.length_b   1.000
_cell.length_c   1.000
_cell.angle_alpha   90.00
_cell.angle_beta   90.00
_cell.angle_gamma   90.00
#
_symmetry.space_group_name_H-M   'P 1'
#
loop_
_entity.id
_entity.type
_entity.pdbx_description
1 polymer ?
#
loop_
_entity_poly.entity_id
_entity_poly.type
_entity_poly.pdbx_seq_one_letter_code
_entity_poly.pdbx_strand_id
1 'polypeptide(L)'
;MTEPAKQIQIPQALVETLILTLRDHPELKQREGLLKLEKPDPNNGDKHKNVEFFRVKRLIRAIQSKQFSDAIKEKPEVLKMVKNNNRTECIKVIVLLISLRLIVPVIKPTHQVLKKNFKIKPSKTHPTILAITKDVINVVEQSDDLNLDDYKINFDNPKLSDDKYLCWTIPPLDKSRLLRQENPSGMPSGEKTNSTLWDKLKIVLIISIGITLVLYPVWPYKMRIGVYYGSYGILGLLAAFFVMAIFRYILYLLTLPIYKNQGGFWIFPNLFEDCGFFDSFKPLYGFGEVQTYSYIKKMKKQKLREKKALKEQTQN
;
A
#
# COMPACT_ATOMS: atom_id res chain seq x y z
N MET A 1 -27.44 -37.70 -35.70
CA MET A 1 -27.12 -36.26 -35.87
C MET A 1 -26.85 -35.71 -34.49
N THR A 2 -25.59 -35.69 -34.08
CA THR A 2 -25.18 -35.23 -32.75
C THR A 2 -25.18 -33.70 -32.76
N GLU A 3 -26.00 -33.07 -31.92
CA GLU A 3 -26.06 -31.61 -31.81
C GLU A 3 -24.66 -31.06 -31.49
N PRO A 4 -24.19 -30.00 -32.16
CA PRO A 4 -22.93 -29.36 -31.80
C PRO A 4 -23.04 -28.78 -30.39
N ALA A 5 -22.07 -29.08 -29.54
CA ALA A 5 -22.01 -28.62 -28.15
C ALA A 5 -22.24 -27.10 -28.10
N LYS A 6 -23.34 -26.70 -27.44
CA LYS A 6 -23.73 -25.30 -27.25
C LYS A 6 -22.59 -24.57 -26.54
N GLN A 7 -21.83 -23.76 -27.28
CA GLN A 7 -20.79 -22.91 -26.68
C GLN A 7 -21.48 -22.00 -25.67
N ILE A 8 -21.12 -22.14 -24.39
CA ILE A 8 -21.60 -21.28 -23.32
C ILE A 8 -21.06 -19.89 -23.60
N GLN A 9 -21.87 -19.03 -24.21
CA GLN A 9 -21.52 -17.62 -24.40
C GLN A 9 -21.47 -16.98 -23.01
N ILE A 10 -20.28 -16.58 -22.57
CA ILE A 10 -20.09 -15.88 -21.32
C ILE A 10 -20.79 -14.51 -21.43
N PRO A 11 -21.70 -14.13 -20.52
CA PRO A 11 -22.41 -12.87 -20.63
C PRO A 11 -21.47 -11.68 -20.68
N GLN A 12 -21.68 -10.76 -21.63
CA GLN A 12 -20.85 -9.55 -21.76
C GLN A 12 -20.93 -8.68 -20.49
N ALA A 13 -22.10 -8.63 -19.84
CA ALA A 13 -22.30 -7.95 -18.57
C ALA A 13 -21.36 -8.46 -17.46
N LEU A 14 -21.03 -9.76 -17.46
CA LEU A 14 -20.09 -10.35 -16.51
C LEU A 14 -18.68 -9.81 -16.73
N VAL A 15 -18.21 -9.86 -17.98
CA VAL A 15 -16.88 -9.40 -18.38
C VAL A 15 -16.70 -7.92 -18.03
N GLU A 16 -17.68 -7.10 -18.37
CA GLU A 16 -17.67 -5.67 -18.08
C GLU A 16 -17.60 -5.43 -16.57
N THR A 17 -18.42 -6.12 -15.78
CA THR A 17 -18.43 -5.96 -14.32
C THR A 17 -17.08 -6.33 -13.72
N LEU A 18 -16.48 -7.44 -14.16
CA LEU A 18 -15.14 -7.84 -13.71
C LEU A 18 -14.07 -6.80 -14.05
N ILE A 19 -14.11 -6.23 -15.27
CA ILE A 19 -13.14 -5.21 -15.69
C ILE A 19 -13.33 -3.92 -14.87
N LEU A 20 -14.55 -3.39 -14.81
CA LEU A 20 -14.84 -2.13 -14.12
C LEU A 20 -14.50 -2.20 -12.62
N THR A 21 -14.71 -3.35 -11.99
CA THR A 21 -14.50 -3.53 -10.56
C THR A 21 -13.05 -3.85 -10.19
N LEU A 22 -12.37 -4.70 -10.96
CA LEU A 22 -11.06 -5.23 -10.60
C LEU A 22 -9.90 -4.46 -11.24
N ARG A 23 -10.05 -3.90 -12.45
CA ARG A 23 -8.91 -3.42 -13.25
C ARG A 23 -8.03 -2.42 -12.52
N ASP A 24 -8.61 -1.45 -11.83
CA ASP A 24 -7.89 -0.38 -11.12
C ASP A 24 -8.13 -0.44 -9.60
N HIS A 25 -8.41 -1.64 -9.08
CA HIS A 25 -8.73 -1.81 -7.66
C HIS A 25 -7.49 -1.58 -6.76
N PRO A 26 -7.60 -0.80 -5.67
CA PRO A 26 -6.46 -0.38 -4.85
C PRO A 26 -5.72 -1.55 -4.17
N GLU A 27 -6.44 -2.60 -3.77
CA GLU A 27 -5.82 -3.80 -3.14
C GLU A 27 -4.84 -4.53 -4.06
N LEU A 28 -4.91 -4.33 -5.38
CA LEU A 28 -4.00 -4.99 -6.32
C LEU A 28 -2.54 -4.54 -6.13
N LYS A 29 -2.32 -3.29 -5.70
CA LYS A 29 -0.98 -2.68 -5.57
C LYS A 29 -0.11 -2.94 -6.80
N GLN A 30 -0.67 -2.61 -7.95
CA GLN A 30 -0.09 -2.86 -9.26
C GLN A 30 1.22 -2.09 -9.43
N ARG A 31 2.12 -2.65 -10.23
CA ARG A 31 3.40 -2.02 -10.57
C ARG A 31 3.63 -2.15 -12.07
N GLU A 32 4.40 -1.24 -12.61
CA GLU A 32 4.81 -1.28 -14.01
C GLU A 32 5.97 -2.27 -14.22
N GLY A 33 5.90 -3.00 -15.32
CA GLY A 33 6.91 -3.96 -15.75
C GLY A 33 7.01 -4.02 -17.28
N LEU A 34 8.13 -4.54 -17.76
CA LEU A 34 8.41 -4.71 -19.18
C LEU A 34 8.15 -6.15 -19.58
N LEU A 35 7.00 -6.42 -20.19
CA LEU A 35 6.68 -7.74 -20.72
C LEU A 35 7.43 -7.99 -22.01
N LYS A 36 8.26 -9.04 -22.05
CA LYS A 36 8.87 -9.50 -23.30
C LYS A 36 7.78 -10.06 -24.22
N LEU A 37 7.72 -9.53 -25.43
CA LEU A 37 6.85 -10.06 -26.47
C LEU A 37 7.56 -11.19 -27.22
N GLU A 38 6.80 -12.21 -27.63
CA GLU A 38 7.32 -13.27 -28.52
C GLU A 38 7.64 -12.71 -29.91
N LYS A 39 6.78 -11.81 -30.40
CA LYS A 39 6.94 -11.09 -31.66
C LYS A 39 7.05 -9.59 -31.35
N PRO A 40 7.88 -8.84 -32.09
CA PRO A 40 7.93 -7.38 -31.95
C PRO A 40 6.54 -6.76 -32.09
N ASP A 41 6.30 -5.66 -31.38
CA ASP A 41 5.03 -4.93 -31.47
C ASP A 41 4.78 -4.54 -32.93
N PRO A 42 3.59 -4.86 -33.50
CA PRO A 42 3.29 -4.55 -34.90
C PRO A 42 3.32 -3.05 -35.20
N ASN A 43 3.10 -2.19 -34.21
CA ASN A 43 3.03 -0.74 -34.41
C ASN A 43 4.39 -0.05 -34.26
N ASN A 44 5.16 -0.42 -33.22
CA ASN A 44 6.40 0.27 -32.86
C ASN A 44 7.68 -0.57 -33.09
N GLY A 45 7.55 -1.87 -33.38
CA GLY A 45 8.68 -2.79 -33.50
C GLY A 45 9.37 -3.10 -32.16
N ASP A 46 8.82 -2.65 -31.03
CA ASP A 46 9.39 -2.87 -29.71
C ASP A 46 9.35 -4.34 -29.32
N LYS A 47 10.43 -4.82 -28.70
CA LYS A 47 10.51 -6.19 -28.16
C LYS A 47 9.86 -6.35 -26.78
N HIS A 48 9.51 -5.22 -26.15
CA HIS A 48 8.94 -5.19 -24.81
C HIS A 48 7.71 -4.28 -24.77
N LYS A 49 6.70 -4.67 -23.99
CA LYS A 49 5.49 -3.90 -23.75
C LYS A 49 5.42 -3.46 -22.30
N ASN A 50 5.14 -2.18 -22.05
CA ASN A 50 4.83 -1.69 -20.71
C ASN A 50 3.47 -2.26 -20.27
N VAL A 51 3.47 -2.97 -19.15
CA VAL A 51 2.26 -3.55 -18.59
C VAL A 51 2.25 -3.43 -17.06
N GLU A 52 1.05 -3.42 -16.51
CA GLU A 52 0.85 -3.48 -15.08
C GLU A 52 0.71 -4.92 -14.62
N PHE A 53 1.41 -5.26 -13.55
CA PHE A 53 1.39 -6.59 -12.97
C PHE A 53 1.28 -6.54 -11.44
N PHE A 54 0.70 -7.59 -10.88
CA PHE A 54 0.39 -7.70 -9.46
C PHE A 54 0.50 -9.17 -9.02
N ARG A 55 0.40 -9.43 -7.72
CA ARG A 55 0.50 -10.79 -7.17
C ARG A 55 -0.87 -11.45 -7.04
N VAL A 56 -0.91 -12.77 -7.16
CA VAL A 56 -2.14 -13.58 -7.02
C VAL A 56 -2.87 -13.27 -5.70
N LYS A 57 -2.17 -13.23 -4.56
CA LYS A 57 -2.79 -12.92 -3.26
C LYS A 57 -3.42 -11.54 -3.17
N ARG A 58 -2.96 -10.58 -3.99
CA ARG A 58 -3.54 -9.23 -4.06
C ARG A 58 -4.84 -9.24 -4.84
N LEU A 59 -4.90 -10.03 -5.90
CA LEU A 59 -6.14 -10.27 -6.66
C LEU A 59 -7.18 -11.00 -5.82
N ILE A 60 -6.78 -12.01 -5.04
CA ILE A 60 -7.69 -12.69 -4.10
C ILE A 60 -8.28 -11.67 -3.11
N ARG A 61 -7.48 -10.78 -2.53
CA ARG A 61 -7.96 -9.71 -1.63
C ARG A 61 -8.90 -8.73 -2.32
N ALA A 62 -8.62 -8.39 -3.58
CA ALA A 62 -9.49 -7.52 -4.37
C ALA A 62 -10.86 -8.18 -4.64
N ILE A 63 -10.88 -9.48 -4.97
CA ILE A 63 -12.11 -10.25 -5.15
C ILE A 63 -12.90 -10.41 -3.84
N GLN A 64 -12.21 -10.55 -2.71
CA GLN A 64 -12.83 -10.62 -1.38
C GLN A 64 -13.24 -9.25 -0.83
N SER A 65 -12.99 -8.16 -1.55
CA SER A 65 -13.27 -6.83 -1.05
C SER A 65 -14.78 -6.57 -0.97
N LYS A 66 -15.15 -5.63 -0.10
CA LYS A 66 -16.54 -5.15 -0.02
C LYS A 66 -16.98 -4.52 -1.36
N GLN A 67 -16.10 -3.77 -2.02
CA GLN A 67 -16.38 -3.12 -3.30
C GLN A 67 -16.78 -4.15 -4.37
N PHE A 68 -16.08 -5.28 -4.45
CA PHE A 68 -16.42 -6.35 -5.39
C PHE A 68 -17.73 -7.06 -5.01
N SER A 69 -17.93 -7.31 -3.72
CA SER A 69 -19.18 -7.89 -3.20
C SER A 69 -20.40 -7.03 -3.53
N ASP A 70 -20.28 -5.72 -3.40
CA ASP A 70 -21.38 -4.78 -3.66
C ASP A 70 -21.67 -4.69 -5.18
N ALA A 71 -20.63 -4.65 -6.01
CA ALA A 71 -20.80 -4.62 -7.47
C ALA A 71 -21.44 -5.90 -8.05
N ILE A 72 -21.17 -7.06 -7.45
CA ILE A 72 -21.87 -8.31 -7.83
C ILE A 72 -23.35 -8.23 -7.47
N LYS A 73 -23.69 -7.69 -6.29
CA LYS A 73 -25.09 -7.60 -5.83
C LYS A 73 -25.94 -6.68 -6.72
N GLU A 74 -25.35 -5.64 -7.29
CA GLU A 74 -26.04 -4.72 -8.21
C GLU A 74 -26.51 -5.43 -9.49
N LYS A 75 -25.81 -6.48 -9.93
CA LYS A 75 -26.12 -7.22 -11.16
C LYS A 75 -26.50 -8.68 -10.85
N PRO A 76 -27.80 -9.01 -10.72
CA PRO A 76 -28.25 -10.35 -10.29
C PRO A 76 -27.85 -11.47 -11.26
N GLU A 77 -27.63 -11.16 -12.54
CA GLU A 77 -27.11 -12.13 -13.52
C GLU A 77 -25.68 -12.58 -13.20
N VAL A 78 -24.84 -11.65 -12.73
CA VAL A 78 -23.45 -11.89 -12.35
C VAL A 78 -23.37 -12.65 -11.01
N LEU A 79 -24.24 -12.29 -10.06
CA LEU A 79 -24.34 -12.94 -8.75
C LEU A 79 -24.65 -14.45 -8.84
N LYS A 80 -25.40 -14.87 -9.87
CA LYS A 80 -25.69 -16.29 -10.10
C LYS A 80 -24.45 -17.08 -10.54
N MET A 81 -23.46 -16.42 -11.15
CA MET A 81 -22.29 -17.07 -11.77
C MET A 81 -21.03 -16.97 -10.92
N VAL A 82 -20.86 -15.86 -10.20
CA VAL A 82 -19.66 -15.56 -9.44
C VAL A 82 -19.97 -15.39 -7.97
N LYS A 83 -19.17 -16.07 -7.14
CA LYS A 83 -19.16 -15.94 -5.68
C LYS A 83 -17.73 -15.61 -5.24
N ASN A 84 -17.60 -15.00 -4.07
CA ASN A 84 -16.32 -14.52 -3.55
C ASN A 84 -16.14 -14.81 -2.03
N ASN A 85 -16.91 -15.74 -1.48
CA ASN A 85 -16.89 -16.02 -0.04
C ASN A 85 -15.63 -16.79 0.34
N ASN A 86 -15.27 -17.79 -0.48
CA ASN A 86 -14.18 -18.71 -0.20
C ASN A 86 -13.03 -18.55 -1.20
N ARG A 87 -11.82 -18.97 -0.78
CA ARG A 87 -10.62 -18.93 -1.64
C ARG A 87 -10.84 -19.71 -2.94
N THR A 88 -11.48 -20.87 -2.88
CA THR A 88 -11.78 -21.70 -4.06
C THR A 88 -12.68 -20.98 -5.06
N GLU A 89 -13.63 -20.18 -4.58
CA GLU A 89 -14.49 -19.37 -5.45
C GLU A 89 -13.70 -18.22 -6.09
N CYS A 90 -12.82 -17.56 -5.31
CA CYS A 90 -11.91 -16.55 -5.83
C CYS A 90 -10.99 -17.13 -6.93
N ILE A 91 -10.49 -18.35 -6.75
CA ILE A 91 -9.69 -19.04 -7.78
C ILE A 91 -10.51 -19.26 -9.04
N LYS A 92 -11.79 -19.67 -8.94
CA LYS A 92 -12.66 -19.81 -10.12
C LYS A 92 -12.78 -18.49 -10.89
N VAL A 93 -12.89 -17.36 -10.18
CA VAL A 93 -12.87 -16.02 -10.81
C VAL A 93 -11.54 -15.76 -11.51
N ILE A 94 -10.41 -16.08 -10.88
CA ILE A 94 -9.07 -15.92 -11.49
C ILE A 94 -8.95 -16.77 -12.76
N VAL A 95 -9.38 -18.03 -12.72
CA VAL A 95 -9.37 -18.94 -13.88
C VAL A 95 -10.28 -18.41 -14.98
N LEU A 96 -11.44 -17.84 -14.63
CA LEU A 96 -12.33 -17.17 -15.58
C LEU A 96 -11.63 -15.97 -16.25
N LEU A 97 -10.96 -15.11 -15.48
CA LEU A 97 -10.20 -13.97 -16.02
C LEU A 97 -9.08 -14.40 -16.97
N ILE A 98 -8.39 -15.50 -16.66
CA ILE A 98 -7.36 -16.11 -17.54
C ILE A 98 -8.02 -16.66 -18.81
N SER A 99 -9.15 -17.35 -18.69
CA SER A 99 -9.89 -17.93 -19.82
C SER A 99 -10.41 -16.84 -20.77
N LEU A 100 -10.81 -15.69 -20.23
CA LEU A 100 -11.19 -14.48 -20.97
C LEU A 100 -10.00 -13.69 -21.53
N ARG A 101 -8.76 -14.15 -21.29
CA ARG A 101 -7.50 -13.47 -21.66
C ARG A 101 -7.36 -12.04 -21.12
N LEU A 102 -8.09 -11.69 -20.05
CA LEU A 102 -7.98 -10.39 -19.40
C LEU A 102 -6.66 -10.26 -18.63
N ILE A 103 -6.21 -11.37 -18.05
CA ILE A 103 -4.94 -11.48 -17.34
C ILE A 103 -4.12 -12.65 -17.88
N VAL A 104 -2.81 -12.54 -17.76
CA VAL A 104 -1.86 -13.59 -18.16
C VAL A 104 -0.90 -13.89 -17.00
N PRO A 105 -0.63 -15.18 -16.72
CA PRO A 105 0.37 -15.56 -15.73
C PRO A 105 1.77 -15.22 -16.21
N VAL A 106 2.52 -14.55 -15.34
CA VAL A 106 3.87 -14.05 -15.63
C VAL A 106 4.84 -14.39 -14.52
N ILE A 107 6.10 -14.43 -14.88
CA ILE A 107 7.23 -14.54 -13.97
C ILE A 107 8.04 -13.25 -14.00
N LYS A 108 8.70 -12.99 -12.88
CA LYS A 108 9.64 -11.87 -12.72
C LYS A 108 11.00 -12.42 -12.33
N PRO A 109 11.82 -12.89 -13.30
CA PRO A 109 13.10 -13.50 -13.01
C PRO A 109 14.11 -12.45 -12.50
N THR A 110 15.10 -12.92 -11.74
CA THR A 110 16.21 -12.08 -11.27
C THR A 110 17.11 -11.69 -12.44
N HIS A 111 17.83 -10.56 -12.33
CA HIS A 111 18.73 -10.07 -13.38
C HIS A 111 19.79 -11.09 -13.82
N GLN A 112 20.26 -11.95 -12.91
CA GLN A 112 21.20 -13.03 -13.22
C GLN A 112 20.58 -14.08 -14.14
N VAL A 113 19.38 -14.56 -13.79
CA VAL A 113 18.62 -15.55 -14.58
C VAL A 113 18.26 -15.02 -15.96
N LEU A 114 17.87 -13.74 -16.06
CA LEU A 114 17.57 -13.10 -17.35
C LEU A 114 18.77 -13.12 -18.30
N LYS A 115 19.98 -12.86 -17.78
CA LYS A 115 21.21 -12.85 -18.59
C LYS A 115 21.67 -14.25 -18.94
N LYS A 116 21.69 -15.16 -17.96
CA LYS A 116 22.24 -16.51 -18.12
C LYS A 116 21.33 -17.39 -18.97
N ASN A 117 20.06 -17.51 -18.60
CA ASN A 117 19.13 -18.47 -19.19
C ASN A 117 18.40 -17.87 -20.40
N PHE A 118 17.92 -16.63 -20.26
CA PHE A 118 17.07 -16.01 -21.29
C PHE A 118 17.82 -15.11 -22.27
N LYS A 119 19.11 -14.82 -22.02
CA LYS A 119 19.96 -13.92 -22.82
C LYS A 119 19.34 -12.53 -23.05
N ILE A 120 18.59 -12.02 -22.07
CA ILE A 120 17.93 -10.71 -22.10
C ILE A 120 18.73 -9.71 -21.27
N LYS A 121 18.95 -8.51 -21.81
CA LYS A 121 19.55 -7.40 -21.07
C LYS A 121 18.50 -6.81 -20.12
N PRO A 122 18.73 -6.83 -18.79
CA PRO A 122 17.78 -6.29 -17.83
C PRO A 122 17.75 -4.76 -17.89
N SER A 123 16.56 -4.19 -17.67
CA SER A 123 16.38 -2.74 -17.53
C SER A 123 16.68 -2.27 -16.09
N LYS A 124 17.06 -0.99 -15.96
CA LYS A 124 17.29 -0.34 -14.65
C LYS A 124 16.02 0.28 -14.07
N THR A 125 15.07 0.67 -14.92
CA THR A 125 13.87 1.42 -14.51
C THR A 125 12.75 0.48 -14.06
N HIS A 126 12.43 -0.50 -14.89
CA HIS A 126 11.32 -1.43 -14.69
C HIS A 126 11.78 -2.88 -14.79
N PRO A 127 11.22 -3.80 -13.98
CA PRO A 127 11.57 -5.20 -14.05
C PRO A 127 11.08 -5.82 -15.36
N THR A 128 11.93 -6.62 -16.00
CA THR A 128 11.52 -7.44 -17.14
C THR A 128 10.72 -8.64 -16.65
N ILE A 129 9.55 -8.85 -17.23
CA ILE A 129 8.66 -9.97 -16.94
C ILE A 129 8.48 -10.84 -18.19
N LEU A 130 8.28 -12.13 -17.98
CA LEU A 130 8.06 -13.10 -19.05
C LEU A 130 6.71 -13.77 -18.84
N ALA A 131 5.93 -13.96 -19.90
CA ALA A 131 4.75 -14.81 -19.85
C ALA A 131 5.16 -16.27 -19.62
N ILE A 132 4.35 -17.02 -18.88
CA ILE A 132 4.56 -18.46 -18.70
C ILE A 132 4.14 -19.16 -19.99
N THR A 133 5.08 -19.29 -20.91
CA THR A 133 4.91 -19.96 -22.21
C THR A 133 5.65 -21.29 -22.21
N LYS A 134 5.34 -22.16 -23.18
CA LYS A 134 6.03 -23.45 -23.33
C LYS A 134 7.53 -23.26 -23.51
N ASP A 135 7.95 -22.25 -24.27
CA ASP A 135 9.36 -21.96 -24.50
C ASP A 135 10.10 -21.59 -23.21
N VAL A 136 9.46 -20.79 -22.35
CA VAL A 136 10.02 -20.44 -21.04
C VAL A 136 10.15 -21.68 -20.16
N ILE A 137 9.14 -22.55 -20.17
CA ILE A 137 9.16 -23.82 -19.42
C ILE A 137 10.29 -24.72 -19.93
N ASN A 138 10.44 -24.88 -21.25
CA ASN A 138 11.49 -25.70 -21.85
C ASN A 138 12.90 -25.19 -21.47
N VAL A 139 13.10 -23.87 -21.45
CA VAL A 139 14.37 -23.26 -21.02
C VAL A 139 14.66 -23.54 -19.55
N VAL A 140 13.62 -23.57 -18.71
CA VAL A 140 13.75 -23.88 -17.27
C VAL A 140 14.08 -25.36 -17.06
N GLU A 141 13.39 -26.27 -17.77
CA GLU A 141 13.64 -27.71 -17.70
C GLU A 141 15.05 -28.09 -18.18
N GLN A 142 15.62 -27.34 -19.12
CA GLN A 142 16.99 -27.54 -19.61
C GLN A 142 18.07 -26.96 -18.69
N SER A 143 17.69 -26.21 -17.65
CA SER A 143 18.65 -25.52 -16.78
C SER A 143 18.73 -26.16 -15.40
N ASP A 144 19.96 -26.48 -14.98
CA ASP A 144 20.20 -27.17 -13.70
C ASP A 144 19.91 -26.29 -12.47
N ASP A 145 19.92 -24.96 -12.64
CA ASP A 145 19.80 -24.00 -11.52
C ASP A 145 18.37 -23.55 -11.22
N LEU A 146 17.39 -23.86 -12.08
CA LEU A 146 16.03 -23.34 -11.96
C LEU A 146 15.04 -24.44 -11.56
N ASN A 147 14.20 -24.16 -10.58
CA ASN A 147 13.13 -25.08 -10.17
C ASN A 147 11.87 -24.82 -11.00
N LEU A 148 11.30 -25.87 -11.59
CA LEU A 148 10.07 -25.83 -12.38
C LEU A 148 8.84 -25.33 -11.60
N ASP A 149 8.77 -25.62 -10.29
CA ASP A 149 7.68 -25.17 -9.41
C ASP A 149 7.65 -23.64 -9.30
N ASP A 150 8.77 -22.97 -9.56
CA ASP A 150 8.81 -21.53 -9.55
C ASP A 150 8.13 -20.88 -10.76
N TYR A 151 7.99 -21.64 -11.83
CA TYR A 151 7.55 -21.22 -13.16
C TYR A 151 6.17 -21.81 -13.52
N LYS A 152 5.49 -22.42 -12.56
CA LYS A 152 4.10 -22.89 -12.66
C LYS A 152 3.24 -22.26 -11.58
N ILE A 153 1.96 -22.04 -11.87
CA ILE A 153 0.99 -21.59 -10.87
C ILE A 153 0.15 -22.79 -10.43
N ASN A 154 0.39 -23.26 -9.22
CA ASN A 154 -0.41 -24.31 -8.60
C ASN A 154 -1.42 -23.69 -7.63
N PHE A 155 -2.68 -23.60 -8.07
CA PHE A 155 -3.76 -23.01 -7.26
C PHE A 155 -4.16 -23.86 -6.04
N ASP A 156 -3.84 -25.15 -6.04
CA ASP A 156 -4.16 -26.07 -4.95
C ASP A 156 -3.26 -25.84 -3.72
N ASN A 157 -2.03 -25.33 -3.94
CA ASN A 157 -1.10 -25.00 -2.87
C ASN A 157 -0.94 -23.47 -2.71
N PRO A 158 -1.55 -22.85 -1.68
CA PRO A 158 -1.46 -21.40 -1.46
C PRO A 158 -0.04 -20.89 -1.29
N LYS A 159 0.84 -21.65 -0.61
CA LYS A 159 2.23 -21.24 -0.36
C LYS A 159 3.01 -21.05 -1.66
N LEU A 160 2.67 -21.83 -2.69
CA LEU A 160 3.30 -21.75 -4.00
C LEU A 160 2.62 -20.73 -4.92
N SER A 161 1.29 -20.58 -4.88
CA SER A 161 0.56 -19.70 -5.82
C SER A 161 0.50 -18.22 -5.41
N ASP A 162 0.39 -17.93 -4.11
CA ASP A 162 -0.03 -16.59 -3.64
C ASP A 162 0.96 -15.46 -4.00
N ASP A 163 2.24 -15.76 -4.10
CA ASP A 163 3.30 -14.81 -4.47
C ASP A 163 3.67 -14.84 -5.97
N LYS A 164 3.00 -15.66 -6.78
CA LYS A 164 3.14 -15.63 -8.25
C LYS A 164 2.51 -14.37 -8.82
N TYR A 165 2.93 -14.02 -10.03
CA TYR A 165 2.55 -12.77 -10.68
C TYR A 165 1.57 -12.99 -11.83
N LEU A 166 0.70 -12.01 -12.02
CA LEU A 166 -0.25 -11.91 -13.12
C LEU A 166 -0.08 -10.50 -13.73
N CYS A 167 -0.21 -10.37 -15.04
CA CYS A 167 -0.27 -9.07 -15.72
C CYS A 167 -1.61 -8.86 -16.41
N TRP A 168 -2.01 -7.60 -16.58
CA TRP A 168 -3.16 -7.24 -17.39
C TRP A 168 -2.81 -7.25 -18.88
N THR A 169 -3.71 -7.82 -19.69
CA THR A 169 -3.67 -7.69 -21.15
C THR A 169 -4.38 -6.41 -21.61
N ILE A 170 -5.33 -5.94 -20.80
CA ILE A 170 -6.19 -4.79 -21.08
C ILE A 170 -5.56 -3.47 -20.60
N PRO A 171 -5.80 -2.36 -21.33
CA PRO A 171 -5.34 -1.03 -20.92
C PRO A 171 -5.99 -0.59 -19.59
N PRO A 172 -5.41 0.41 -18.91
CA PRO A 172 -6.02 1.03 -17.74
C PRO A 172 -7.37 1.66 -18.10
N LEU A 173 -8.25 1.76 -17.11
CA LEU A 173 -9.62 2.18 -17.34
C LEU A 173 -9.69 3.70 -17.52
N ASP A 174 -10.17 4.17 -18.67
CA ASP A 174 -10.42 5.60 -18.87
C ASP A 174 -11.75 6.01 -18.21
N LYS A 175 -11.66 6.38 -16.93
CA LYS A 175 -12.81 6.84 -16.14
C LYS A 175 -13.55 8.00 -16.79
N SER A 176 -12.84 8.87 -17.52
CA SER A 176 -13.46 10.02 -18.20
C SER A 176 -14.39 9.60 -19.35
N ARG A 177 -14.08 8.48 -20.00
CA ARG A 177 -14.90 7.90 -21.07
C ARG A 177 -16.12 7.20 -20.52
N LEU A 178 -15.98 6.50 -19.40
CA LEU A 178 -17.10 5.84 -18.71
C LEU A 178 -18.12 6.86 -18.20
N LEU A 179 -17.66 7.94 -17.59
CA LEU A 179 -18.53 9.04 -17.13
C LEU A 179 -19.28 9.72 -18.29
N ARG A 180 -18.65 9.83 -19.48
CA ARG A 180 -19.30 10.33 -20.71
C ARG A 180 -20.34 9.37 -21.28
N GLN A 181 -20.15 8.06 -21.15
CA GLN A 181 -21.14 7.06 -21.58
C GLN A 181 -22.36 7.03 -20.67
N GLU A 182 -22.20 7.24 -19.36
CA GLU A 182 -23.34 7.35 -18.44
C GLU A 182 -24.14 8.67 -18.60
N ASN A 183 -23.51 9.76 -19.06
CA ASN A 183 -24.17 11.06 -19.29
C ASN A 183 -23.93 11.60 -20.71
N PRO A 184 -24.75 11.20 -21.70
CA PRO A 184 -24.67 11.75 -23.06
C PRO A 184 -25.05 13.24 -23.16
N SER A 185 -25.69 13.83 -22.14
CA SER A 185 -26.20 15.21 -22.12
C SER A 185 -25.34 16.22 -21.36
N GLY A 186 -24.13 15.85 -20.92
CA GLY A 186 -23.15 16.83 -20.42
C GLY A 186 -23.52 17.55 -19.12
N MET A 187 -24.46 17.02 -18.33
CA MET A 187 -24.70 17.50 -16.97
C MET A 187 -24.06 16.53 -15.98
N PRO A 188 -23.18 17.00 -15.07
CA PRO A 188 -22.50 16.10 -14.15
C PRO A 188 -23.51 15.53 -13.15
N SER A 189 -23.91 14.27 -13.33
CA SER A 189 -24.59 13.52 -12.27
C SER A 189 -23.57 13.33 -11.14
N GLY A 190 -23.79 14.05 -10.05
CA GLY A 190 -22.91 14.05 -8.89
C GLY A 190 -22.57 12.63 -8.45
N GLU A 191 -21.27 12.35 -8.44
CA GLU A 191 -20.68 11.23 -7.73
C GLU A 191 -21.29 11.23 -6.31
N LYS A 192 -22.11 10.23 -5.98
CA LYS A 192 -22.49 9.96 -4.58
C LYS A 192 -21.26 9.43 -3.86
N THR A 193 -20.27 10.30 -3.68
CA THR A 193 -19.28 10.11 -2.64
C THR A 193 -20.09 10.07 -1.34
N ASN A 194 -20.02 8.95 -0.63
CA ASN A 194 -20.37 8.94 0.79
C ASN A 194 -19.28 9.75 1.53
N SER A 195 -19.09 11.02 1.14
CA SER A 195 -18.17 11.92 1.81
C SER A 195 -18.75 12.10 3.20
N THR A 196 -18.10 11.47 4.17
CA THR A 196 -18.43 11.59 5.57
C THR A 196 -18.52 13.08 5.89
N LEU A 197 -19.47 13.51 6.73
CA LEU A 197 -19.59 14.92 7.12
C LEU A 197 -18.24 15.52 7.56
N TRP A 198 -17.39 14.69 8.16
CA TRP A 198 -16.01 14.98 8.52
C TRP A 198 -15.12 15.42 7.36
N ASP A 199 -15.27 14.85 6.16
CA ASP A 199 -14.44 15.19 5.00
C ASP A 199 -14.87 16.53 4.41
N LYS A 200 -16.19 16.80 4.36
CA LYS A 200 -16.70 18.14 4.02
C LYS A 200 -16.24 19.20 5.03
N LEU A 201 -16.29 18.89 6.32
CA LEU A 201 -15.82 19.79 7.38
C LEU A 201 -14.31 20.08 7.27
N LYS A 202 -13.48 19.07 6.98
CA LYS A 202 -12.03 19.27 6.74
C LYS A 202 -11.79 20.20 5.56
N ILE A 203 -12.49 19.99 4.44
CA ILE A 203 -12.34 20.82 3.24
C ILE A 203 -12.72 22.27 3.54
N VAL A 204 -13.87 22.50 4.18
CA VAL A 204 -14.32 23.84 4.58
C VAL A 204 -13.34 24.50 5.54
N LEU A 205 -12.78 23.75 6.51
CA LEU A 205 -11.80 24.26 7.45
C LEU A 205 -10.50 24.70 6.74
N ILE A 206 -9.97 23.86 5.84
CA ILE A 206 -8.74 24.16 5.09
C ILE A 206 -8.94 25.40 4.22
N ILE A 207 -10.07 25.49 3.51
CA ILE A 207 -10.41 26.65 2.68
C ILE A 207 -10.54 27.91 3.54
N SER A 208 -11.25 27.82 4.67
CA SER A 208 -11.42 28.94 5.61
C SER A 208 -10.08 29.46 6.14
N ILE A 209 -9.18 28.55 6.54
CA ILE A 209 -7.82 28.92 6.99
C ILE A 209 -7.05 29.62 5.86
N GLY A 210 -7.10 29.07 4.64
CA GLY A 210 -6.42 29.66 3.48
C GLY A 210 -6.91 31.07 3.16
N ILE A 211 -8.23 31.28 3.13
CA ILE A 211 -8.85 32.59 2.92
C ILE A 211 -8.44 33.58 4.03
N THR A 212 -8.49 33.13 5.28
CA THR A 212 -8.15 33.94 6.44
C THR A 212 -6.69 34.42 6.38
N LEU A 213 -5.75 33.54 6.00
CA LEU A 213 -4.33 33.88 5.83
C LEU A 213 -4.10 34.85 4.66
N VAL A 214 -4.73 34.63 3.50
CA VAL A 214 -4.58 35.52 2.33
C VAL A 214 -5.14 36.91 2.62
N LEU A 215 -6.22 37.01 3.40
CA LEU A 215 -6.84 38.28 3.79
C LEU A 215 -6.11 38.99 4.95
N TYR A 216 -4.96 38.51 5.42
CA TYR A 216 -4.15 39.16 6.45
C TYR A 216 -3.98 40.69 6.27
N PRO A 217 -3.78 41.23 5.04
CA PRO A 217 -3.69 42.68 4.84
C PRO A 217 -4.94 43.47 5.27
N VAL A 218 -6.12 42.83 5.22
CA VAL A 218 -7.43 43.44 5.52
C VAL A 218 -7.78 43.32 7.01
N TRP A 219 -6.97 42.61 7.81
CA TRP A 219 -7.30 42.36 9.21
C TRP A 219 -7.33 43.65 10.06
N PRO A 220 -8.22 43.73 11.07
CA PRO A 220 -8.21 44.81 12.04
C PRO A 220 -6.84 44.97 12.68
N TYR A 221 -6.44 46.22 12.92
CA TYR A 221 -5.12 46.54 13.46
C TYR A 221 -4.81 45.80 14.77
N LYS A 222 -5.79 45.70 15.69
CA LYS A 222 -5.64 44.95 16.96
C LYS A 222 -5.30 43.47 16.76
N MET A 223 -5.83 42.84 15.72
CA MET A 223 -5.59 41.42 15.43
C MET A 223 -4.20 41.20 14.83
N ARG A 224 -3.74 42.13 13.97
CA ARG A 224 -2.37 42.12 13.43
C ARG A 224 -1.32 42.25 14.54
N ILE A 225 -1.57 43.12 15.52
CA ILE A 225 -0.74 43.25 16.72
C ILE A 225 -0.70 41.92 17.50
N GLY A 226 -1.85 41.26 17.68
CA GLY A 226 -1.92 39.96 18.34
C GLY A 226 -1.06 38.90 17.65
N VAL A 227 -1.14 38.80 16.33
CA VAL A 227 -0.30 37.87 15.54
C VAL A 227 1.18 38.23 15.65
N TYR A 228 1.53 39.51 15.61
CA TYR A 228 2.90 39.98 15.76
C TYR A 228 3.50 39.52 17.11
N TYR A 229 2.86 39.84 18.22
CA TYR A 229 3.34 39.42 19.55
C TYR A 229 3.26 37.91 19.74
N GLY A 230 2.25 37.24 19.18
CA GLY A 230 2.17 35.78 19.17
C GLY A 230 3.36 35.14 18.45
N SER A 231 3.77 35.70 17.31
CA SER A 231 4.95 35.26 16.57
C SER A 231 6.23 35.42 17.39
N TYR A 232 6.42 36.56 18.06
CA TYR A 232 7.56 36.75 18.98
C TYR A 232 7.50 35.82 20.19
N GLY A 233 6.31 35.50 20.70
CA GLY A 233 6.12 34.53 21.78
C GLY A 233 6.54 33.12 21.37
N ILE A 234 6.10 32.66 20.19
CA ILE A 234 6.50 31.36 19.64
C ILE A 234 8.01 31.35 19.34
N LEU A 235 8.55 32.42 18.79
CA LEU A 235 9.99 32.56 18.52
C LEU A 235 10.81 32.51 19.83
N GLY A 236 10.33 33.17 20.89
CA GLY A 236 10.94 33.13 22.22
C GLY A 236 10.88 31.75 22.86
N LEU A 237 9.74 31.05 22.74
CA LEU A 237 9.60 29.66 23.19
C LEU A 237 10.56 28.73 22.44
N LEU A 238 10.68 28.90 21.12
CA LEU A 238 11.60 28.15 20.28
C LEU A 238 13.07 28.40 20.69
N ALA A 239 13.44 29.67 20.91
CA ALA A 239 14.77 30.04 21.38
C ALA A 239 15.07 29.42 22.76
N ALA A 240 14.13 29.48 23.70
CA ALA A 240 14.27 28.85 25.01
C ALA A 240 14.45 27.32 24.90
N PHE A 241 13.73 26.67 23.97
CA PHE A 241 13.89 25.25 23.69
C PHE A 241 15.30 24.90 23.20
N PHE A 242 15.86 25.69 22.28
CA PHE A 242 17.24 25.50 21.80
C PHE A 242 18.29 25.74 22.88
N VAL A 243 18.14 26.78 23.69
CA VAL A 243 19.05 27.06 24.82
C VAL A 243 19.06 25.89 25.79
N MET A 244 17.89 25.34 26.15
CA MET A 244 17.80 24.16 27.01
C MET A 244 18.43 22.92 26.37
N ALA A 245 18.25 22.70 25.06
CA ALA A 245 18.86 21.59 24.33
C ALA A 245 20.40 21.68 24.30
N ILE A 246 20.94 22.87 24.05
CA ILE A 246 22.39 23.12 24.04
C ILE A 246 22.98 22.94 25.44
N PHE A 247 22.34 23.48 26.47
CA PHE A 247 22.76 23.32 27.86
C PHE A 247 22.78 21.84 28.27
N ARG A 248 21.75 21.07 27.90
CA ARG A 248 21.71 19.62 28.08
C ARG A 248 22.88 18.92 27.38
N TYR A 249 23.18 19.30 26.15
CA TYR A 249 24.27 18.71 25.38
C TYR A 249 25.63 18.95 26.02
N ILE A 250 25.91 20.18 26.45
CA ILE A 250 27.16 20.54 27.13
C ILE A 250 27.30 19.75 28.44
N LEU A 251 26.26 19.72 29.28
CA LEU A 251 26.28 18.95 30.53
C LEU A 251 26.50 17.45 30.30
N TYR A 252 25.87 16.89 29.28
CA TYR A 252 26.06 15.50 28.92
C TYR A 252 27.51 15.22 28.52
N LEU A 253 28.12 16.08 27.69
CA LEU A 253 29.53 15.94 27.28
C LEU A 253 30.49 16.04 28.48
N LEU A 254 30.24 16.96 29.41
CA LEU A 254 31.08 17.14 30.60
C LEU A 254 30.97 15.96 31.57
N THR A 255 29.79 15.36 31.69
CA THR A 255 29.51 14.29 32.67
C THR A 255 29.77 12.89 32.12
N LEU A 256 29.80 12.72 30.79
CA LEU A 256 30.11 11.45 30.13
C LEU A 256 31.44 10.80 30.58
N PRO A 257 32.58 11.50 30.69
CA PRO A 257 33.82 10.88 31.15
C PRO A 257 33.78 10.50 32.64
N ILE A 258 32.98 11.18 33.46
CA ILE A 258 32.92 10.98 34.93
C ILE A 258 31.97 9.82 35.28
N TYR A 259 30.85 9.69 34.56
CA TYR A 259 29.75 8.78 34.90
C TYR A 259 29.52 7.67 33.85
N LYS A 260 30.62 7.11 33.30
CA LYS A 260 30.58 6.09 32.22
C LYS A 260 29.72 4.86 32.56
N ASN A 261 29.65 4.47 33.84
CA ASN A 261 28.91 3.27 34.30
C ASN A 261 27.39 3.47 34.45
N GLN A 262 26.92 4.71 34.59
CA GLN A 262 25.50 5.02 34.83
C GLN A 262 24.87 5.78 33.66
N GLY A 263 25.66 6.16 32.64
CA GLY A 263 25.25 7.05 31.55
C GLY A 263 25.38 8.51 31.97
N GLY A 264 25.78 9.38 31.03
CA GLY A 264 25.97 10.81 31.30
C GLY A 264 24.75 11.47 31.95
N PHE A 265 25.00 12.47 32.79
CA PHE A 265 23.97 13.22 33.49
C PHE A 265 23.24 14.15 32.53
N TRP A 266 21.92 14.25 32.69
CA TRP A 266 21.10 15.20 31.93
C TRP A 266 20.13 15.97 32.84
N ILE A 267 19.92 17.26 32.55
CA ILE A 267 19.04 18.16 33.30
C ILE A 267 17.83 18.58 32.45
N PHE A 268 17.13 17.66 31.79
CA PHE A 268 15.90 18.07 31.12
C PHE A 268 14.85 16.97 31.10
N PRO A 269 13.57 17.32 31.29
CA PRO A 269 12.52 16.32 31.28
C PRO A 269 12.30 15.77 29.87
N ASN A 270 11.50 14.70 29.76
CA ASN A 270 11.35 13.81 28.60
C ASN A 270 10.72 14.47 27.33
N LEU A 271 11.06 15.72 27.01
CA LEU A 271 10.56 16.52 25.88
C LEU A 271 10.88 15.94 24.48
N PHE A 272 11.93 15.13 24.36
CA PHE A 272 12.30 14.48 23.09
C PHE A 272 11.84 13.01 23.01
N GLU A 273 11.16 12.51 24.05
CA GLU A 273 10.59 11.17 24.05
C GLU A 273 9.09 11.24 23.72
N ASP A 274 8.53 10.18 23.16
CA ASP A 274 7.09 10.05 22.81
C ASP A 274 6.20 10.01 24.07
N CYS A 275 6.12 11.14 24.77
CA CYS A 275 5.39 11.36 26.01
C CYS A 275 4.28 12.39 25.79
N GLY A 276 3.22 12.31 26.58
CA GLY A 276 2.22 13.38 26.61
C GLY A 276 2.80 14.67 27.19
N PHE A 277 2.19 15.81 26.87
CA PHE A 277 2.69 17.15 27.26
C PHE A 277 3.13 17.25 28.74
N PHE A 278 2.33 16.76 29.69
CA PHE A 278 2.67 16.82 31.12
C PHE A 278 3.76 15.81 31.54
N ASP A 279 3.87 14.67 30.88
CA ASP A 279 4.91 13.67 31.13
C ASP A 279 6.26 14.08 30.52
N SER A 280 6.24 14.91 29.47
CA SER A 280 7.42 15.54 28.89
C SER A 280 8.13 16.49 29.86
N PHE A 281 7.50 16.89 30.97
CA PHE A 281 8.06 17.74 32.03
C PHE A 281 8.54 16.98 33.29
N LYS A 282 8.56 15.64 33.27
CA LYS A 282 9.12 14.80 34.34
C LYS A 282 10.03 13.69 33.77
N PRO A 283 11.08 13.24 34.50
CA PRO A 283 11.70 13.84 35.69
C PRO A 283 12.58 15.05 35.33
N LEU A 284 12.80 15.97 36.26
CA LEU A 284 13.54 17.23 35.98
C LEU A 284 15.05 17.00 35.71
N TYR A 285 15.62 15.92 36.27
CA TYR A 285 16.99 15.47 36.07
C TYR A 285 17.04 13.93 36.05
N GLY A 286 18.09 13.35 35.49
CA GLY A 286 18.28 11.90 35.46
C GLY A 286 19.71 11.49 35.11
N PHE A 287 20.03 10.23 35.43
CA PHE A 287 21.30 9.58 35.07
C PHE A 287 21.00 8.38 34.18
N GLY A 288 21.46 8.44 32.93
CA GLY A 288 21.28 7.36 31.95
C GLY A 288 19.85 6.91 31.71
N GLU A 289 19.67 5.91 30.84
CA GLU A 289 18.38 5.48 30.29
C GLU A 289 17.38 4.92 31.32
N VAL A 290 17.76 4.77 32.59
CA VAL A 290 16.95 4.11 33.62
C VAL A 290 15.75 4.95 34.08
N GLN A 291 15.83 6.28 33.95
CA GLN A 291 14.77 7.22 34.37
C GLN A 291 13.96 7.81 33.21
N THR A 292 14.30 7.41 31.98
CA THR A 292 13.62 7.72 30.71
C THR A 292 12.20 7.12 30.69
N TYR A 293 11.21 7.85 30.18
CA TYR A 293 9.82 7.37 30.09
C TYR A 293 9.72 6.07 29.29
N SER A 294 10.49 5.94 28.21
CA SER A 294 10.54 4.73 27.39
C SER A 294 11.00 3.50 28.18
N TYR A 295 11.98 3.64 29.08
CA TYR A 295 12.47 2.57 29.95
C TYR A 295 11.43 2.19 31.00
N ILE A 296 10.82 3.17 31.67
CA ILE A 296 9.75 2.94 32.65
C ILE A 296 8.56 2.21 31.99
N LYS A 297 8.20 2.59 30.76
CA LYS A 297 7.14 1.95 29.98
C LYS A 297 7.48 0.51 29.60
N LYS A 298 8.72 0.23 29.17
CA LYS A 298 9.22 -1.12 28.91
C LYS A 298 9.15 -1.99 30.16
N MET A 299 9.64 -1.50 31.30
CA MET A 299 9.61 -2.22 32.58
C MET A 299 8.19 -2.52 33.06
N LYS A 300 7.25 -1.56 32.93
CA LYS A 300 5.83 -1.80 33.23
C LYS A 300 5.23 -2.91 32.36
N LYS A 301 5.53 -2.91 31.05
CA LYS A 301 5.07 -3.93 30.10
C LYS A 301 5.65 -5.31 30.43
N GLN A 302 6.92 -5.39 30.83
CA GLN A 302 7.57 -6.63 31.23
C GLN A 302 6.94 -7.22 32.50
N LYS A 303 6.77 -6.41 33.56
CA LYS A 303 6.09 -6.83 34.79
C LYS A 303 4.66 -7.33 34.54
N LEU A 304 3.94 -6.73 33.58
CA LEU A 304 2.61 -7.21 33.20
C LEU A 304 2.66 -8.58 32.53
N ARG A 305 3.66 -8.84 31.68
CA ARG A 305 3.86 -10.16 31.04
C ARG A 305 4.23 -11.23 32.08
N GLU A 306 5.12 -10.91 33.01
CA GLU A 306 5.51 -11.80 34.11
C GLU A 306 4.31 -12.16 34.99
N LYS A 307 3.47 -11.18 35.35
CA LYS A 307 2.22 -11.44 36.10
C LYS A 307 1.22 -12.32 35.34
N LYS A 308 1.16 -12.22 34.01
CA LYS A 308 0.30 -13.09 33.18
C LYS A 308 0.85 -14.51 33.13
N ALA A 309 2.14 -14.67 32.89
CA ALA A 309 2.81 -15.96 32.89
C ALA A 309 2.68 -16.69 34.24
N LEU A 310 2.83 -15.95 35.36
CA LEU A 310 2.66 -16.52 36.70
C LEU A 310 1.21 -16.97 36.95
N LYS A 311 0.21 -16.22 36.46
CA LYS A 311 -1.21 -16.63 36.56
C LYS A 311 -1.52 -17.87 35.72
N GLU A 312 -0.97 -17.94 34.51
CA GLU A 312 -1.10 -19.11 33.63
C GLU A 312 -0.43 -20.35 34.24
N GLN A 313 0.69 -20.18 34.96
CA GLN A 313 1.36 -21.26 35.70
C GLN A 313 0.61 -21.68 36.98
N THR A 314 -0.17 -20.79 37.59
CA THR A 314 -0.96 -21.10 38.81
C THR A 314 -2.32 -21.74 38.47
N GLN A 315 -2.74 -21.72 37.20
CA GLN A 315 -4.02 -22.28 36.73
C GLN A 315 -3.90 -23.67 36.09
N ASN A 316 -2.69 -24.18 35.90
CA ASN A 316 -2.40 -25.57 35.52
C ASN A 316 -1.95 -26.37 36.73
#